data_AF-A0A3N5YQ06-F1
#
_entry.id   AF-A0A3N5YQ06-F1
#
_cell.length_a   1.000
_cell.length_b   1.000
_cell.length_c   1.000
_cell.angle_alpha   90.00
_cell.angle_beta   90.00
_cell.angle_gamma   90.00
#
_symmetry.space_group_name_H-M   'P 1'
#
loop_
_entity.id
_entity.type
_entity.pdbx_description
1 polymer ?
#
loop_
_entity_poly.entity_id
_entity_poly.type
_entity_poly.pdbx_seq_one_letter_code
_entity_poly.pdbx_strand_id
1 'polypeptide(L)'
;MRLRYRRKPLLRLASQAGSYALSLAYLLLYGRYVSDTLSGARAVRTAYALAADVDPQDKLLNQRLLSLLMRDRAELLEVPVRFFALSPERVRRTTLGEGLRSLGMIAWWRLAGRVAAPTPRQA
;
A
#
# COMPACT_ATOMS: atom_id res chain seq x y z
N MET A 1 12.47 -10.26 -10.58
CA MET A 1 11.99 -11.38 -9.74
C MET A 1 12.59 -12.77 -10.04
N ARG A 2 13.50 -12.95 -11.00
CA ARG A 2 13.99 -14.30 -11.41
C ARG A 2 15.06 -14.91 -10.49
N LEU A 3 15.68 -14.13 -9.57
CA LEU A 3 16.93 -14.50 -8.88
C LEU A 3 16.80 -15.19 -7.50
N ARG A 4 16.33 -14.56 -6.41
CA ARG A 4 16.42 -15.19 -5.05
C ARG A 4 15.50 -16.42 -4.83
N TYR A 5 14.56 -16.70 -5.74
CA TYR A 5 13.57 -17.79 -5.57
C TYR A 5 14.08 -19.21 -5.87
N ARG A 6 15.33 -19.40 -6.36
CA ARG A 6 15.80 -20.64 -7.02
C ARG A 6 15.69 -21.95 -6.20
N ARG A 7 15.39 -21.93 -4.89
CA ARG A 7 15.18 -23.14 -4.07
C ARG A 7 13.84 -23.28 -3.31
N LYS A 8 12.88 -22.33 -3.38
CA LYS A 8 11.51 -22.51 -2.83
C LYS A 8 10.40 -21.79 -3.65
N PRO A 9 9.50 -22.53 -4.35
CA PRO A 9 8.43 -21.97 -5.22
C PRO A 9 7.15 -21.52 -4.50
N LEU A 10 6.83 -22.12 -3.35
CA LEU A 10 5.61 -21.79 -2.58
C LEU A 10 5.57 -20.33 -2.12
N LEU A 11 6.71 -19.79 -1.72
CA LEU A 11 6.83 -18.39 -1.30
C LEU A 11 6.58 -17.40 -2.45
N ARG A 12 6.93 -17.80 -3.69
CA ARG A 12 6.66 -16.99 -4.87
C ARG A 12 5.17 -16.92 -5.17
N LEU A 13 4.49 -18.07 -5.13
CA LEU A 13 3.05 -18.15 -5.32
C LEU A 13 2.30 -17.36 -4.25
N ALA A 14 2.66 -17.52 -2.97
CA ALA A 14 2.05 -16.77 -1.87
C ALA A 14 2.26 -15.25 -2.02
N SER A 15 3.47 -14.80 -2.38
CA SER A 15 3.72 -13.38 -2.62
C SER A 15 2.92 -12.84 -3.80
N GLN A 16 2.79 -13.60 -4.88
CA GLN A 16 2.07 -13.17 -6.07
C GLN A 16 0.55 -13.14 -5.82
N ALA A 17 0.01 -14.18 -5.19
CA ALA A 17 -1.38 -14.24 -4.77
C ALA A 17 -1.73 -13.11 -3.79
N GLY A 18 -0.84 -12.83 -2.82
CA GLY A 18 -1.04 -11.74 -1.86
C GLY A 18 -1.11 -10.36 -2.52
N SER A 19 -0.23 -10.09 -3.51
CA SER A 19 -0.31 -8.85 -4.30
C SER A 19 -1.64 -8.72 -5.04
N TYR A 20 -2.09 -9.78 -5.72
CA TYR A 20 -3.39 -9.76 -6.41
C TYR A 20 -4.56 -9.59 -5.44
N ALA A 21 -4.53 -10.26 -4.29
CA ALA A 21 -5.58 -10.13 -3.27
C ALA A 21 -5.72 -8.69 -2.78
N LEU A 22 -4.60 -7.99 -2.54
CA LEU A 22 -4.60 -6.58 -2.14
C LEU A 22 -5.14 -5.67 -3.24
N SER A 23 -4.70 -5.85 -4.48
CA SER A 23 -5.19 -5.06 -5.63
C SER A 23 -6.68 -5.29 -5.87
N LEU A 24 -7.14 -6.54 -5.75
CA LEU A 24 -8.56 -6.89 -5.88
C LEU A 24 -9.38 -6.28 -4.75
N ALA A 25 -8.88 -6.30 -3.51
CA ALA A 25 -9.57 -5.68 -2.38
C ALA A 25 -9.78 -4.17 -2.60
N TYR A 26 -8.78 -3.46 -3.12
CA TYR A 26 -8.95 -2.05 -3.49
C TYR A 26 -9.96 -1.85 -4.62
N LEU A 27 -9.91 -2.69 -5.66
CA LEU A 27 -10.86 -2.63 -6.77
C LEU A 27 -12.29 -2.86 -6.28
N LEU A 28 -12.52 -3.89 -5.47
CA LEU A 28 -13.86 -4.24 -4.98
C LEU A 28 -14.43 -3.21 -3.98
N LEU A 29 -13.59 -2.72 -3.05
CA LEU A 29 -14.07 -1.86 -1.96
C LEU A 29 -14.10 -0.38 -2.32
N TYR A 30 -13.19 0.07 -3.20
CA TYR A 30 -13.03 1.48 -3.56
C TYR A 30 -13.25 1.76 -5.04
N GLY A 31 -13.45 0.73 -5.89
CA GLY A 31 -13.64 0.90 -7.33
C GLY A 31 -12.38 1.29 -8.09
N ARG A 32 -11.19 1.19 -7.47
CA ARG A 32 -9.91 1.60 -8.05
C ARG A 32 -8.92 0.45 -7.98
N TYR A 33 -8.49 -0.02 -9.15
CA TYR A 33 -7.38 -0.97 -9.24
C TYR A 33 -6.06 -0.25 -8.97
N VAL A 34 -5.24 -0.81 -8.08
CA VAL A 34 -3.89 -0.32 -7.78
C VAL A 34 -2.90 -1.45 -7.99
N SER A 35 -1.94 -1.25 -8.89
CA SER A 35 -1.02 -2.30 -9.32
C SER A 35 0.05 -2.60 -8.28
N ASP A 36 0.55 -1.57 -7.60
CA ASP A 36 1.52 -1.68 -6.51
C ASP A 36 0.95 -1.09 -5.20
N THR A 37 0.55 -1.99 -4.31
CA THR A 37 -0.04 -1.65 -3.01
C THR A 37 0.99 -1.49 -1.90
N LEU A 38 2.16 -2.15 -1.98
CA LEU A 38 3.08 -2.27 -0.84
C LEU A 38 4.51 -1.78 -1.10
N SER A 39 5.00 -1.89 -2.34
CA SER A 39 6.39 -1.60 -2.71
C SER A 39 6.60 -0.27 -3.42
N GLY A 40 5.53 0.42 -3.80
CA GLY A 40 5.62 1.69 -4.51
C GLY A 40 6.24 2.80 -3.65
N ALA A 41 7.06 3.64 -4.28
CA ALA A 41 7.36 4.96 -3.76
C ALA A 41 6.12 5.86 -3.96
N ARG A 42 5.76 6.65 -2.95
CA ARG A 42 4.58 7.52 -3.00
C ARG A 42 4.95 8.95 -2.65
N ALA A 43 4.53 9.87 -3.51
CA ALA A 43 4.41 11.27 -3.16
C ALA A 43 2.96 11.52 -2.75
N VAL A 44 2.75 12.11 -1.57
CA VAL A 44 1.42 12.42 -1.04
C VAL A 44 1.39 13.85 -0.54
N ARG A 45 0.20 14.47 -0.51
CA ARG A 45 0.05 15.78 0.12
C ARG A 45 0.38 15.66 1.62
N THR A 46 1.05 16.65 2.18
CA THR A 46 1.48 16.67 3.59
C THR A 46 0.33 16.41 4.56
N ALA A 47 -0.88 16.89 4.25
CA ALA A 47 -2.07 16.63 5.05
C ALA A 47 -2.32 15.12 5.28
N TYR A 48 -2.10 14.27 4.28
CA TYR A 48 -2.26 12.82 4.43
C TYR A 48 -1.13 12.18 5.23
N ALA A 49 0.11 12.67 5.07
CA ALA A 49 1.24 12.20 5.85
C ALA A 49 1.04 12.49 7.35
N LEU A 50 0.54 13.69 7.69
CA LEU A 50 0.21 14.08 9.06
C LEU A 50 -1.03 13.35 9.59
N ALA A 51 -2.08 13.22 8.78
CA ALA A 51 -3.32 12.54 9.18
C ALA A 51 -3.15 11.03 9.41
N ALA A 52 -2.11 10.42 8.83
CA ALA A 52 -1.84 9.01 9.05
C ALA A 52 -1.39 8.72 10.49
N ASP A 53 -0.83 9.71 11.18
CA ASP A 53 -0.32 9.62 12.56
C ASP A 53 0.52 8.36 12.78
N VAL A 54 1.52 8.16 11.91
CA VAL A 54 2.40 6.98 11.95
C VAL A 54 3.85 7.36 11.93
N ASP A 55 4.64 6.56 12.65
CA ASP A 55 6.08 6.49 12.50
C ASP A 55 6.47 6.25 11.03
N PRO A 56 7.33 7.11 10.44
CA PRO A 56 7.92 6.90 9.11
C PRO A 56 8.60 5.53 8.93
N GLN A 57 9.01 4.88 10.03
CA GLN A 57 9.62 3.55 10.04
C GLN A 57 8.61 2.40 10.08
N ASP A 58 7.30 2.70 10.17
CA ASP A 58 6.25 1.67 10.09
C ASP A 58 6.26 1.01 8.70
N LYS A 59 6.43 -0.31 8.69
CA LYS A 59 6.38 -1.13 7.47
C LYS A 59 5.05 -1.02 6.73
N LEU A 60 3.97 -0.69 7.43
CA LEU A 60 2.63 -0.58 6.87
C LEU A 60 2.24 0.86 6.52
N LEU A 61 3.14 1.83 6.68
CA LEU A 61 2.88 3.24 6.35
C LEU A 61 2.33 3.39 4.93
N ASN A 62 2.99 2.74 3.98
CA ASN A 62 2.61 2.74 2.57
C ASN A 62 1.16 2.28 2.35
N GLN A 63 0.76 1.22 3.04
CA GLN A 63 -0.60 0.69 2.97
C GLN A 63 -1.62 1.61 3.65
N ARG A 64 -1.24 2.23 4.78
CA ARG A 64 -2.11 3.14 5.52
C ARG A 64 -2.39 4.41 4.73
N LEU A 65 -1.35 5.01 4.15
CA LEU A 65 -1.47 6.17 3.27
C LEU A 65 -2.37 5.86 2.07
N LEU A 66 -2.16 4.72 1.42
CA LEU A 66 -3.00 4.32 0.30
C LEU A 66 -4.46 4.13 0.72
N SER A 67 -4.72 3.48 1.86
CA SER A 67 -6.09 3.28 2.37
C SER A 67 -6.78 4.60 2.68
N LEU A 68 -6.07 5.56 3.28
CA LEU A 68 -6.57 6.91 3.56
C LEU A 68 -6.91 7.67 2.26
N LEU A 69 -6.00 7.66 1.28
CA LEU A 69 -6.21 8.29 -0.02
C LEU A 69 -7.44 7.69 -0.73
N MET A 70 -7.59 6.37 -0.71
CA MET A 70 -8.72 5.68 -1.36
C MET A 70 -10.05 5.96 -0.66
N ARG A 71 -10.07 6.00 0.67
CA ARG A 71 -11.24 6.41 1.47
C ARG A 71 -11.74 7.80 1.10
N ASP A 72 -10.80 8.73 0.93
CA ASP A 72 -11.12 10.11 0.61
C ASP A 72 -11.40 10.29 -0.89
N ARG A 73 -11.29 9.21 -1.69
CA ARG A 73 -11.36 9.21 -3.16
C ARG A 73 -10.43 10.25 -3.78
N ALA A 74 -9.22 10.36 -3.22
CA ALA A 74 -8.19 11.22 -3.75
C ALA A 74 -7.82 10.79 -5.17
N GLU A 75 -7.44 11.77 -6.00
CA GLU A 75 -6.89 11.50 -7.31
C GLU A 75 -5.57 10.71 -7.16
N LEU A 76 -5.46 9.61 -7.91
CA LEU A 76 -4.31 8.71 -7.89
C LEU A 76 -3.73 8.57 -9.29
N LEU A 77 -2.51 9.06 -9.45
CA LEU A 77 -1.69 8.87 -10.64
C LEU A 77 -0.66 7.77 -10.37
N GLU A 78 -0.73 6.68 -11.13
CA GLU A 78 0.28 5.61 -11.12
C GLU A 78 1.23 5.79 -12.29
N VAL A 79 2.52 6.00 -11.98
CA VAL A 79 3.58 6.12 -12.98
C VAL A 79 4.47 4.87 -12.91
N PRO A 80 4.60 4.10 -13.99
CA PRO A 80 5.47 2.92 -13.98
C PRO A 80 6.93 3.36 -13.89
N VAL A 81 7.62 2.91 -12.86
CA VAL A 81 9.07 3.15 -12.68
C VAL A 81 9.82 1.82 -12.70
N ARG A 82 11.01 1.82 -13.31
CA ARG A 82 11.90 0.65 -13.32
C ARG A 82 12.78 0.69 -12.07
N PHE A 83 12.51 -0.21 -11.13
CA PHE A 83 13.39 -0.38 -9.98
C PHE A 83 14.60 -1.24 -10.34
N PHE A 84 15.79 -0.78 -9.94
CA PHE A 84 16.97 -1.64 -9.92
C PHE A 84 16.82 -2.66 -8.79
N ALA A 85 17.20 -3.90 -9.07
CA ALA A 85 17.09 -4.97 -8.08
C ALA A 85 18.03 -4.70 -6.91
N LEU A 86 17.47 -4.37 -5.75
CA LEU A 86 18.21 -4.37 -4.50
C LEU A 86 18.46 -5.82 -4.06
N SER A 87 19.71 -6.09 -3.70
CA SER A 87 20.01 -6.67 -2.39
C SER A 87 18.87 -7.38 -1.65
N PRO A 88 18.51 -8.66 -1.87
CA PRO A 88 17.44 -9.29 -1.09
C PRO A 88 17.68 -9.30 0.44
N GLU A 89 18.93 -9.11 0.85
CA GLU A 89 19.41 -8.95 2.24
C GLU A 89 19.18 -7.52 2.74
N ARG A 90 19.14 -6.54 1.82
CA ARG A 90 18.97 -5.10 2.10
C ARG A 90 17.52 -4.63 2.06
N VAL A 91 16.57 -5.49 1.68
CA VAL A 91 15.14 -5.14 1.58
C VAL A 91 14.34 -5.82 2.68
N ARG A 92 13.71 -5.01 3.54
CA ARG A 92 12.73 -5.44 4.55
C ARG A 92 11.40 -5.79 3.86
N ARG A 93 11.30 -6.94 3.20
CA ARG A 93 10.07 -7.37 2.49
C ARG A 93 8.96 -7.79 3.45
N THR A 94 7.73 -7.74 2.96
CA THR A 94 6.48 -7.90 3.71
C THR A 94 6.21 -9.36 4.11
N THR A 95 5.83 -9.60 5.36
CA THR A 95 5.44 -10.93 5.87
C THR A 95 3.98 -11.26 5.56
N LEU A 96 3.59 -12.54 5.68
CA LEU A 96 2.19 -12.96 5.52
C LEU A 96 1.26 -12.23 6.50
N GLY A 97 1.67 -12.10 7.76
CA GLY A 97 0.89 -11.39 8.79
C GLY A 97 0.71 -9.92 8.45
N GLU A 98 1.73 -9.26 7.90
CA GLU A 98 1.63 -7.87 7.41
C GLU A 98 0.68 -7.77 6.20
N GLY A 99 0.65 -8.77 5.32
CA GLY A 99 -0.31 -8.86 4.21
C GLY A 99 -1.76 -8.98 4.70
N LEU A 100 -2.04 -9.85 5.67
CA LEU A 100 -3.37 -9.98 6.28
C LEU A 100 -3.80 -8.70 7.01
N ARG A 101 -2.89 -8.08 7.79
CA ARG A 101 -3.14 -6.76 8.41
C ARG A 101 -3.45 -5.71 7.36
N SER A 102 -2.77 -5.74 6.22
CA SER A 102 -3.04 -4.83 5.11
C SER A 102 -4.45 -4.99 4.56
N LEU A 103 -4.93 -6.23 4.36
CA LEU A 103 -6.31 -6.49 3.96
C LEU A 103 -7.32 -5.99 5.01
N GLY A 104 -7.07 -6.26 6.29
CA GLY A 104 -7.89 -5.74 7.38
C GLY A 104 -7.95 -4.22 7.38
N MET A 105 -6.82 -3.55 7.11
CA MET A 105 -6.74 -2.09 7.02
C MET A 105 -7.56 -1.52 5.85
N ILE A 106 -7.55 -2.17 4.68
CA ILE A 106 -8.37 -1.78 3.52
C ILE A 106 -9.85 -1.80 3.91
N ALA A 107 -10.30 -2.89 4.53
CA ALA A 107 -11.68 -3.07 4.95
C ALA A 107 -12.07 -2.09 6.06
N TRP A 108 -11.21 -1.93 7.07
CA TRP A 108 -11.43 -1.00 8.19
C TRP A 108 -11.67 0.43 7.70
N TRP A 109 -10.77 0.97 6.88
CA TRP A 109 -10.92 2.35 6.37
C TRP A 109 -12.13 2.52 5.46
N ARG A 110 -12.60 1.44 4.83
CA ARG A 110 -13.81 1.48 4.00
C ARG A 110 -15.06 1.65 4.87
N LEU A 111 -15.04 1.08 6.07
CA LEU A 111 -16.12 1.11 7.05
C LEU A 111 -16.07 2.34 7.96
N ALA A 112 -14.87 2.83 8.30
CA ALA A 112 -14.66 3.98 9.17
C ALA A 112 -15.23 5.31 8.62
N GLY A 113 -15.72 5.32 7.37
CA GLY A 113 -16.32 6.50 6.75
C GLY A 113 -15.32 7.62 6.48
N ARG A 114 -15.77 8.68 5.80
CA ARG A 114 -14.93 9.85 5.55
C ARG A 114 -14.89 10.73 6.79
N VAL A 115 -13.70 11.15 7.17
CA VAL A 115 -13.54 12.30 8.08
C VAL A 115 -13.49 13.54 7.20
N ALA A 116 -14.25 14.58 7.57
CA ALA A 116 -14.27 15.83 6.81
C ALA A 116 -12.84 16.35 6.62
N ALA A 117 -12.49 16.69 5.38
CA ALA A 117 -11.16 17.20 5.07
C ALA A 117 -10.91 18.49 5.90
N PRO A 118 -9.71 18.66 6.50
CA PRO A 118 -9.38 19.91 7.14
C PRO A 118 -9.43 21.03 6.10
N THR A 119 -10.23 22.07 6.38
CA THR A 119 -10.37 23.26 5.54
C THR A 119 -8.98 23.81 5.22
N PRO A 120 -8.63 24.03 3.94
CA PRO A 120 -7.35 24.63 3.60
C PRO A 120 -7.25 25.99 4.31
N ARG A 121 -6.27 26.15 5.19
CA ARG A 121 -5.90 27.48 5.67
C ARG A 121 -5.39 28.24 4.44
N GLN A 122 -6.13 29.27 4.04
CA GLN A 122 -5.66 30.25 3.07
C GLN A 122 -4.37 30.85 3.66
N ALA A 123 -3.28 30.75 2.90
CA ALA A 123 -2.01 31.40 3.18
C ALA A 123 -2.01 32.80 2.59
#